data_AF-A0A1G4I0E8-F1
#
_entry.id   AF-A0A1G4I0E8-F1
#
_cell.length_a   1.000
_cell.length_b   1.000
_cell.length_c   1.000
_cell.angle_alpha   90.00
_cell.angle_beta   90.00
_cell.angle_gamma   90.00
#
_symmetry.space_group_name_H-M   'P 1'
#
loop_
_entity.id
_entity.type
_entity.pdbx_description
1 polymer ?
#
loop_
_entity_poly.entity_id
_entity_poly.type
_entity_poly.pdbx_seq_one_letter_code
_entity_poly.pdbx_strand_id
1 'polypeptide(L)'
;MSPEGRAAAVSVQALLVEAKEIRTTYNSYRQTELAHQEGTPQQLIHEAIFRTPKQADLTKTDCAVALTPTRKADCEGGPGKQSLCGTLVCLCAQDGTQDKELCGTAASPGTPSSWNEGQKSAVWTPILRVCSKYPTPTPTAEKIHQLITTALEAAERENTGGDQVTLGEAPATGSCAAADGKGCIQLADAGSATAATPSGKLTWRDKLEKAADEVTIHENTATARATAIQRIQQSTQSI
;
A
#
# COMPACT_ATOMS: atom_id res chain seq x y z
N MET A 1 -6.13 -30.06 56.47
CA MET A 1 -5.89 -30.03 55.01
C MET A 1 -4.79 -31.04 54.72
N SER A 2 -5.06 -32.07 53.92
CA SER A 2 -4.06 -33.11 53.64
C SER A 2 -2.91 -32.56 52.77
N PRO A 3 -1.75 -33.22 52.76
CA PRO A 3 -0.65 -32.88 51.86
C PRO A 3 -1.10 -32.83 50.39
N GLU A 4 -1.98 -33.74 49.95
CA GLU A 4 -2.53 -33.72 48.58
C GLU A 4 -3.43 -32.51 48.32
N GLY A 5 -4.25 -32.11 49.32
CA GLY A 5 -5.10 -30.93 49.22
C GLY A 5 -4.31 -29.61 49.16
N ARG A 6 -3.13 -29.55 49.79
CA ARG A 6 -2.21 -28.40 49.65
C ARG A 6 -1.52 -28.37 48.30
N ALA A 7 -1.08 -29.54 47.79
CA ALA A 7 -0.48 -29.64 46.47
C ALA A 7 -1.45 -29.22 45.36
N ALA A 8 -2.69 -29.71 45.39
CA ALA A 8 -3.73 -29.32 44.45
C ALA A 8 -4.04 -27.81 44.49
N ALA A 9 -4.10 -27.23 45.69
CA ALA A 9 -4.34 -25.79 45.86
C ALA A 9 -3.20 -24.91 45.32
N VAL A 10 -1.95 -25.39 45.37
CA VAL A 10 -0.78 -24.70 44.77
C VAL A 10 -0.81 -24.80 43.25
N SER A 11 -1.10 -25.97 42.70
CA SER A 11 -1.24 -26.16 41.24
C SER A 11 -2.35 -25.29 40.66
N VAL A 12 -3.50 -25.20 41.31
CA VAL A 12 -4.62 -24.34 40.88
C VAL A 12 -4.24 -22.85 40.94
N GLN A 13 -3.49 -22.42 41.96
CA GLN A 13 -3.01 -21.03 42.05
C GLN A 13 -2.01 -20.67 40.95
N ALA A 14 -1.09 -21.57 40.62
CA ALA A 14 -0.15 -21.37 39.51
C ALA A 14 -0.88 -21.22 38.17
N LEU A 15 -1.88 -22.07 37.90
CA LEU A 15 -2.74 -21.98 36.72
C LEU A 15 -3.52 -20.65 36.66
N LEU A 16 -3.98 -20.15 37.81
CA LEU A 16 -4.68 -18.87 37.92
C LEU A 16 -3.77 -17.66 37.65
N VAL A 17 -2.50 -17.73 38.05
CA VAL A 17 -1.51 -16.69 37.73
C VAL A 17 -1.20 -16.69 36.24
N GLU A 18 -0.94 -17.86 35.67
CA GLU A 18 -0.68 -17.99 34.23
C GLU A 18 -1.87 -17.53 33.38
N ALA A 19 -3.10 -17.92 33.74
CA ALA A 19 -4.31 -17.45 33.05
C ALA A 19 -4.51 -15.93 33.13
N LYS A 20 -4.10 -15.29 34.23
CA LYS A 20 -4.16 -13.83 34.40
C LYS A 20 -3.13 -13.12 33.52
N GLU A 21 -1.92 -13.64 33.43
CA GLU A 21 -0.87 -13.09 32.55
C GLU A 21 -1.29 -13.20 31.09
N ILE A 22 -1.76 -14.37 30.66
CA ILE A 22 -2.29 -14.60 29.31
C ILE A 22 -3.41 -13.61 28.99
N ARG A 23 -4.38 -13.44 29.90
CA ARG A 23 -5.49 -12.50 29.73
C ARG A 23 -5.00 -11.05 29.64
N THR A 24 -4.01 -10.68 30.42
CA THR A 24 -3.45 -9.32 30.45
C THR A 24 -2.74 -9.01 29.13
N THR A 25 -1.90 -9.93 28.66
CA THR A 25 -1.21 -9.83 27.37
C THR A 25 -2.20 -9.80 26.20
N TYR A 26 -3.21 -10.67 26.18
CA TYR A 26 -4.25 -10.64 25.15
C TYR A 26 -5.02 -9.31 25.16
N ASN A 27 -5.39 -8.82 26.33
CA ASN A 27 -6.12 -7.56 26.46
C ASN A 27 -5.27 -6.34 26.11
N SER A 28 -3.96 -6.34 26.35
CA SER A 28 -3.08 -5.24 25.94
C SER A 28 -2.96 -5.16 24.41
N TYR A 29 -2.77 -6.30 23.73
CA TYR A 29 -2.79 -6.33 22.26
C TYR A 29 -4.14 -5.90 21.69
N ARG A 30 -5.25 -6.38 22.28
CA ARG A 30 -6.60 -5.96 21.88
C ARG A 30 -6.88 -4.48 22.14
N GLN A 31 -6.32 -3.90 23.21
CA GLN A 31 -6.41 -2.45 23.47
C GLN A 31 -5.64 -1.64 22.42
N THR A 32 -4.45 -2.10 22.04
CA THR A 32 -3.65 -1.49 20.96
C THR A 32 -4.39 -1.54 19.61
N GLU A 33 -5.01 -2.67 19.27
CA GLU A 33 -5.88 -2.83 18.09
C GLU A 33 -7.07 -1.87 18.11
N LEU A 34 -7.73 -1.72 19.27
CA LEU A 34 -8.86 -0.78 19.43
C LEU A 34 -8.45 0.70 19.37
N ALA A 35 -7.18 1.01 19.68
CA ALA A 35 -6.65 2.38 19.66
C ALA A 35 -6.28 2.85 18.25
N HIS A 36 -5.96 1.95 17.32
CA HIS A 36 -5.70 2.26 15.92
C HIS A 36 -7.00 2.35 15.11
N GLN A 37 -7.61 3.53 15.06
CA GLN A 37 -8.87 3.79 14.33
C GLN A 37 -8.67 4.30 12.88
N GLU A 38 -7.53 4.00 12.25
CA GLU A 38 -7.22 4.50 10.90
C GLU A 38 -7.89 3.71 9.77
N GLY A 39 -8.48 2.55 10.06
CA GLY A 39 -9.15 1.65 9.11
C GLY A 39 -8.54 0.26 9.17
N THR A 40 -9.20 -0.76 8.60
CA THR A 40 -8.58 -2.09 8.51
C THR A 40 -7.39 -2.08 7.54
N PRO A 41 -6.45 -3.04 7.64
CA PRO A 41 -5.37 -3.16 6.65
C PRO A 41 -5.86 -3.12 5.20
N GLN A 42 -6.96 -3.80 4.90
CA GLN A 42 -7.54 -3.86 3.56
C GLN A 42 -8.08 -2.50 3.12
N GLN A 43 -8.65 -1.71 4.04
CA GLN A 43 -9.12 -0.35 3.74
C GLN A 43 -7.96 0.60 3.48
N LEU A 44 -6.86 0.49 4.23
CA LEU A 44 -5.65 1.29 4.02
C LEU A 44 -4.96 0.94 2.69
N ILE A 45 -4.87 -0.35 2.35
CA ILE A 45 -4.36 -0.81 1.04
C ILE A 45 -5.27 -0.32 -0.08
N HIS A 46 -6.58 -0.42 0.08
CA HIS A 46 -7.54 0.07 -0.91
C HIS A 46 -7.43 1.58 -1.13
N GLU A 47 -7.31 2.35 -0.05
CA GLU A 47 -7.07 3.79 -0.12
C GLU A 47 -5.72 4.11 -0.81
N ALA A 48 -4.66 3.36 -0.51
CA ALA A 48 -3.36 3.52 -1.17
C ALA A 48 -3.44 3.28 -2.68
N ILE A 49 -4.27 2.32 -3.11
CA ILE A 49 -4.43 1.98 -4.52
C ILE A 49 -5.34 2.96 -5.24
N PHE A 50 -6.54 3.22 -4.71
CA PHE A 50 -7.64 3.89 -5.42
C PHE A 50 -7.96 5.28 -4.90
N ARG A 51 -7.28 5.74 -3.83
CA ARG A 51 -7.45 7.05 -3.16
C ARG A 51 -8.79 7.24 -2.42
N THR A 52 -9.68 6.25 -2.40
CA THR A 52 -10.94 6.38 -1.67
C THR A 52 -10.72 6.07 -0.19
N PRO A 53 -10.84 7.04 0.73
CA PRO A 53 -10.55 6.81 2.14
C PRO A 53 -11.60 5.90 2.77
N LYS A 54 -11.14 4.92 3.57
CA LYS A 54 -11.99 4.02 4.36
C LYS A 54 -13.16 3.41 3.55
N GLN A 55 -12.88 3.02 2.30
CA GLN A 55 -13.89 2.41 1.43
C GLN A 55 -14.47 1.16 2.11
N ALA A 56 -15.80 1.10 2.24
CA ALA A 56 -16.48 -0.06 2.81
C ALA A 56 -16.65 -1.17 1.76
N ASP A 57 -16.96 -0.79 0.51
CA ASP A 57 -17.07 -1.71 -0.61
C ASP A 57 -15.73 -1.83 -1.35
N LEU A 58 -14.91 -2.78 -0.92
CA LEU A 58 -13.58 -3.02 -1.50
C LEU A 58 -13.62 -3.54 -2.95
N THR A 59 -14.81 -3.80 -3.52
CA THR A 59 -14.96 -4.16 -4.93
C THR A 59 -14.92 -2.94 -5.86
N LYS A 60 -15.04 -1.73 -5.31
CA LYS A 60 -14.92 -0.48 -6.07
C LYS A 60 -13.47 -0.23 -6.45
N THR A 61 -13.20 -0.07 -7.74
CA THR A 61 -11.83 0.05 -8.28
C THR A 61 -11.63 1.30 -9.12
N ASP A 62 -12.55 2.26 -9.01
CA ASP A 62 -12.44 3.56 -9.66
C ASP A 62 -11.23 4.33 -9.11
N CYS A 63 -10.43 4.93 -9.98
CA CYS A 63 -9.33 5.79 -9.56
C CYS A 63 -9.86 7.15 -9.10
N ALA A 64 -9.88 7.41 -7.80
CA ALA A 64 -10.40 8.66 -7.22
C ALA A 64 -9.39 9.82 -7.23
N VAL A 65 -8.28 9.69 -7.96
CA VAL A 65 -7.38 10.82 -8.28
C VAL A 65 -8.09 11.78 -9.22
N ALA A 66 -8.03 13.07 -8.92
CA ALA A 66 -8.54 14.11 -9.81
C ALA A 66 -7.44 14.48 -10.81
N LEU A 67 -7.69 14.28 -12.10
CA LEU A 67 -6.79 14.71 -13.17
C LEU A 67 -7.01 16.17 -13.51
N THR A 68 -5.93 16.88 -13.81
CA THR A 68 -5.98 18.19 -14.45
C THR A 68 -6.03 18.04 -15.97
N PRO A 69 -6.13 19.13 -16.74
CA PRO A 69 -6.14 19.06 -18.20
C PRO A 69 -4.81 18.67 -18.85
N THR A 70 -3.73 18.45 -18.10
CA THR A 70 -2.42 18.13 -18.68
C THR A 70 -1.70 17.02 -17.94
N ARG A 71 -1.16 16.06 -18.70
CA ARG A 71 -0.30 15.00 -18.16
C ARG A 71 0.87 15.52 -17.34
N LYS A 72 1.52 16.57 -17.83
CA LYS A 72 2.65 17.21 -17.14
C LYS A 72 2.28 17.61 -15.70
N ALA A 73 1.22 18.41 -15.52
CA ALA A 73 0.82 18.88 -14.20
C ALA A 73 0.43 17.74 -13.26
N ASP A 74 -0.12 16.66 -13.79
CA ASP A 74 -0.54 15.50 -12.99
C ASP A 74 0.64 14.60 -12.59
N CYS A 75 1.56 14.33 -13.52
CA CYS A 75 2.65 13.37 -13.34
C CYS A 75 3.91 13.99 -12.72
N GLU A 76 4.05 15.30 -12.79
CA GLU A 76 5.05 16.05 -12.01
C GLU A 76 4.47 16.53 -10.66
N GLY A 77 3.14 16.54 -10.54
CA GLY A 77 2.40 17.09 -9.40
C GLY A 77 1.77 16.04 -8.47
N GLY A 78 0.78 16.50 -7.71
CA GLY A 78 0.08 15.70 -6.71
C GLY A 78 -0.63 14.45 -7.25
N PRO A 79 -1.39 14.51 -8.35
CA PRO A 79 -2.18 13.38 -8.85
C PRO A 79 -1.38 12.08 -9.02
N GLY A 80 -0.20 12.14 -9.63
CA GLY A 80 0.68 10.99 -9.84
C GLY A 80 1.27 10.39 -8.55
N LYS A 81 1.25 11.13 -7.44
CA LYS A 81 1.90 10.75 -6.15
C LYS A 81 0.93 10.37 -5.04
N GLN A 82 -0.36 10.62 -5.22
CA GLN A 82 -1.39 10.42 -4.18
C GLN A 82 -1.84 8.97 -4.01
N SER A 83 -1.84 8.17 -5.09
CA SER A 83 -2.29 6.78 -5.09
C SER A 83 -1.58 5.97 -6.17
N LEU A 84 -1.55 4.64 -6.03
CA LEU A 84 -0.97 3.77 -7.07
C LEU A 84 -1.75 3.86 -8.39
N CYS A 85 -3.07 4.04 -8.38
CA CYS A 85 -3.81 4.23 -9.63
C CYS A 85 -3.39 5.52 -10.34
N GLY A 86 -3.14 6.61 -9.60
CA GLY A 86 -2.60 7.85 -10.15
C GLY A 86 -1.19 7.68 -10.71
N THR A 87 -0.31 6.99 -9.97
CA THR A 87 1.04 6.63 -10.44
C THR A 87 0.96 5.82 -11.74
N LEU A 88 0.16 4.75 -11.76
CA LEU A 88 0.01 3.88 -12.94
C LEU A 88 -0.62 4.58 -14.14
N VAL A 89 -1.57 5.50 -13.93
CA VAL A 89 -2.08 6.36 -15.00
C VAL A 89 -0.94 7.17 -15.60
N CYS A 90 -0.07 7.76 -14.79
CA CYS A 90 1.11 8.47 -15.29
C CYS A 90 2.14 7.56 -15.97
N LEU A 91 2.34 6.33 -15.52
CA LEU A 91 3.27 5.40 -16.16
C LEU A 91 2.73 4.82 -17.46
N CYS A 92 1.44 4.51 -17.52
CA CYS A 92 0.89 3.61 -18.53
C CYS A 92 -0.18 4.21 -19.44
N ALA A 93 -0.87 5.28 -19.03
CA ALA A 93 -1.86 5.93 -19.89
C ALA A 93 -1.18 6.82 -20.92
N GLN A 94 -1.62 6.75 -22.17
CA GLN A 94 -1.22 7.70 -23.20
C GLN A 94 -2.03 9.00 -23.07
N ASP A 95 -1.34 10.13 -23.23
CA ASP A 95 -1.97 11.38 -23.64
C ASP A 95 -2.43 11.26 -25.10
N GLY A 96 -3.44 12.05 -25.50
CA GLY A 96 -3.96 12.10 -26.86
C GLY A 96 -2.94 12.50 -27.92
N THR A 97 -1.75 12.97 -27.51
CA THR A 97 -0.62 13.29 -28.38
C THR A 97 0.50 12.24 -28.39
N GLN A 98 0.34 11.08 -27.74
CA GLN A 98 1.35 10.01 -27.69
C GLN A 98 0.96 8.82 -28.56
N ASP A 99 1.77 8.52 -29.58
CA ASP A 99 1.45 7.47 -30.57
C ASP A 99 2.10 6.11 -30.26
N LYS A 100 2.94 6.04 -29.22
CA LYS A 100 3.60 4.80 -28.78
C LYS A 100 3.04 4.28 -27.47
N GLU A 101 3.00 2.96 -27.37
CA GLU A 101 2.65 2.24 -26.15
C GLU A 101 3.64 2.56 -25.02
N LEU A 102 3.13 2.61 -23.78
CA LEU A 102 3.94 2.85 -22.58
C LEU A 102 4.13 1.57 -21.78
N CYS A 103 3.01 0.90 -21.46
CA CYS A 103 2.99 -0.37 -20.72
C CYS A 103 2.47 -1.52 -21.58
N GLY A 104 2.73 -1.44 -22.90
CA GLY A 104 2.24 -2.36 -23.93
C GLY A 104 0.78 -2.16 -24.35
N THR A 105 0.41 -2.72 -25.50
CA THR A 105 -0.91 -2.60 -26.17
C THR A 105 -2.13 -2.76 -25.26
N ALA A 106 -2.04 -3.61 -24.24
CA ALA A 106 -3.18 -3.93 -23.38
C ALA A 106 -3.48 -2.83 -22.35
N ALA A 107 -2.46 -2.11 -21.88
CA ALA A 107 -2.59 -1.00 -20.94
C ALA A 107 -2.57 0.37 -21.64
N SER A 108 -1.93 0.44 -22.80
CA SER A 108 -1.81 1.62 -23.67
C SER A 108 -2.41 1.30 -25.05
N PRO A 109 -3.75 1.27 -25.19
CA PRO A 109 -4.38 0.92 -26.46
C PRO A 109 -4.03 1.94 -27.54
N GLY A 110 -3.74 1.48 -28.77
CA GLY A 110 -3.24 2.30 -29.87
C GLY A 110 -4.12 3.47 -30.36
N THR A 111 -5.26 3.71 -29.71
CA THR A 111 -6.07 4.93 -29.85
C THR A 111 -6.06 5.69 -28.52
N PRO A 112 -5.12 6.62 -28.32
CA PRO A 112 -5.01 7.35 -27.06
C PRO A 112 -6.24 8.22 -26.81
N SER A 113 -6.60 8.39 -25.54
CA SER A 113 -7.68 9.29 -25.12
C SER A 113 -7.10 10.65 -24.71
N SER A 114 -7.89 11.73 -24.84
CA SER A 114 -7.46 13.04 -24.34
C SER A 114 -7.18 12.99 -22.84
N TRP A 115 -6.16 13.71 -22.38
CA TRP A 115 -5.84 13.79 -20.96
C TRP A 115 -6.73 14.79 -20.22
N ASN A 116 -7.74 14.30 -19.50
CA ASN A 116 -8.56 15.11 -18.59
C ASN A 116 -9.40 14.21 -17.67
N GLU A 117 -9.99 14.80 -16.65
CA GLU A 117 -10.85 14.11 -15.68
C GLU A 117 -12.02 13.35 -16.35
N GLY A 118 -12.63 13.92 -17.39
CA GLY A 118 -13.74 13.28 -18.12
C GLY A 118 -13.34 12.02 -18.87
N GLN A 119 -12.05 11.85 -19.19
CA GLN A 119 -11.50 10.68 -19.86
C GLN A 119 -10.72 9.74 -18.93
N LYS A 120 -10.65 10.06 -17.63
CA LYS A 120 -9.92 9.26 -16.64
C LYS A 120 -10.32 7.78 -16.65
N SER A 121 -11.62 7.49 -16.75
CA SER A 121 -12.11 6.10 -16.80
C SER A 121 -11.62 5.37 -18.06
N ALA A 122 -11.59 6.06 -19.21
CA ALA A 122 -11.13 5.49 -20.47
C ALA A 122 -9.64 5.11 -20.43
N VAL A 123 -8.81 5.91 -19.74
CA VAL A 123 -7.38 5.61 -19.59
C VAL A 123 -7.06 4.64 -18.44
N TRP A 124 -7.85 4.64 -17.36
CA TRP A 124 -7.63 3.76 -16.21
C TRP A 124 -8.08 2.32 -16.47
N THR A 125 -9.22 2.13 -17.15
CA THR A 125 -9.81 0.80 -17.33
C THR A 125 -8.89 -0.23 -18.00
N PRO A 126 -8.14 0.11 -19.07
CA PRO A 126 -7.17 -0.80 -19.69
C PRO A 126 -6.05 -1.21 -18.72
N ILE A 127 -5.52 -0.25 -17.96
CA ILE A 127 -4.46 -0.47 -16.97
C ILE A 127 -4.96 -1.43 -15.89
N LEU A 128 -6.13 -1.15 -15.30
CA LEU A 128 -6.74 -1.99 -14.26
C LEU A 128 -6.96 -3.42 -14.76
N ARG A 129 -7.40 -3.61 -16.01
CA ARG A 129 -7.59 -4.93 -16.62
C ARG A 129 -6.28 -5.72 -16.74
N VAL A 130 -5.16 -5.05 -16.98
CA VAL A 130 -3.84 -5.70 -16.97
C VAL A 130 -3.46 -6.07 -15.54
N CYS A 131 -3.61 -5.14 -14.59
CA CYS A 131 -3.35 -5.40 -13.17
C CYS A 131 -4.17 -6.58 -12.62
N SER A 132 -5.43 -6.73 -13.01
CA SER A 132 -6.31 -7.81 -12.53
C SER A 132 -5.89 -9.21 -12.99
N LYS A 133 -4.93 -9.32 -13.91
CA LYS A 133 -4.36 -10.62 -14.33
C LYS A 133 -3.24 -11.09 -13.42
N TYR A 134 -2.66 -10.20 -12.62
CA TYR A 134 -1.62 -10.56 -11.66
C TYR A 134 -2.24 -11.23 -10.44
N PRO A 135 -1.58 -12.25 -9.87
CA PRO A 135 -2.08 -12.89 -8.65
C PRO A 135 -2.11 -11.87 -7.50
N THR A 136 -3.23 -11.81 -6.79
CA THR A 136 -3.36 -10.97 -5.60
C THR A 136 -2.52 -11.58 -4.47
N PRO A 137 -1.45 -10.92 -4.00
CA PRO A 137 -0.66 -11.44 -2.91
C PRO A 137 -1.44 -11.34 -1.58
N THR A 138 -1.18 -12.27 -0.67
CA THR A 138 -1.61 -12.11 0.72
C THR A 138 -0.85 -10.92 1.33
N PRO A 139 -1.55 -9.92 1.92
CA PRO A 139 -0.91 -8.71 2.43
C PRO A 139 -0.30 -8.96 3.81
N THR A 140 0.85 -9.63 3.88
CA THR A 140 1.67 -9.67 5.10
C THR A 140 2.50 -8.39 5.21
N ALA A 141 2.90 -8.00 6.43
CA ALA A 141 3.73 -6.81 6.63
C ALA A 141 5.04 -6.87 5.83
N GLU A 142 5.72 -8.02 5.87
CA GLU A 142 6.93 -8.28 5.07
C GLU A 142 6.67 -8.13 3.57
N LYS A 143 5.54 -8.68 3.07
CA LYS A 143 5.24 -8.62 1.65
C LYS A 143 4.95 -7.20 1.18
N ILE A 144 4.26 -6.40 1.99
CA ILE A 144 3.99 -5.00 1.70
C ILE A 144 5.31 -4.22 1.61
N HIS A 145 6.21 -4.35 2.59
CA HIS A 145 7.52 -3.70 2.56
C HIS A 145 8.36 -4.14 1.36
N GLN A 146 8.41 -5.44 1.05
CA GLN A 146 9.12 -5.96 -0.11
C GLN A 146 8.62 -5.32 -1.41
N LEU A 147 7.30 -5.19 -1.58
CA LEU A 147 6.70 -4.61 -2.78
C LEU A 147 6.97 -3.11 -2.90
N ILE A 148 6.93 -2.36 -1.79
CA ILE A 148 7.31 -0.94 -1.76
C ILE A 148 8.77 -0.78 -2.21
N THR A 149 9.70 -1.53 -1.59
CA THR A 149 11.12 -1.47 -1.92
C THR A 149 11.37 -1.82 -3.38
N THR A 150 10.78 -2.92 -3.86
CA THR A 150 10.94 -3.36 -5.26
C THR A 150 10.45 -2.29 -6.25
N ALA A 151 9.33 -1.64 -5.96
CA ALA A 151 8.78 -0.58 -6.81
C ALA A 151 9.69 0.65 -6.84
N LEU A 152 10.31 1.03 -5.72
CA LEU A 152 11.18 2.20 -5.63
C LEU A 152 12.61 1.95 -6.15
N GLU A 153 13.17 0.76 -5.95
CA GLU A 153 14.46 0.37 -6.56
C GLU A 153 14.41 0.31 -8.09
N ALA A 154 13.23 0.10 -8.67
CA ALA A 154 13.02 0.25 -10.11
C ALA A 154 13.12 1.72 -10.56
N ALA A 155 12.63 2.66 -9.74
CA ALA A 155 12.74 4.10 -9.99
C ALA A 155 14.20 4.58 -10.01
N GLU A 156 15.03 4.07 -9.10
CA GLU A 156 16.42 4.52 -8.97
C GLU A 156 17.30 4.11 -10.16
N ARG A 157 17.01 2.98 -10.81
CA ARG A 157 17.82 2.42 -11.91
C ARG A 157 17.64 3.09 -13.27
N GLU A 158 16.54 3.81 -13.51
CA GLU A 158 16.22 4.38 -14.83
C GLU A 158 16.65 5.84 -15.00
N ASN A 159 17.17 6.49 -13.95
CA ASN A 159 17.68 7.87 -14.01
C ASN A 159 18.98 7.95 -14.81
N THR A 160 18.87 8.07 -16.14
CA THR A 160 20.02 8.11 -17.07
C THR A 160 20.27 9.51 -17.67
N GLY A 161 19.53 10.54 -17.23
CA GLY A 161 19.79 11.95 -17.58
C GLY A 161 18.75 12.95 -17.04
N GLY A 162 19.23 14.07 -16.48
CA GLY A 162 18.44 15.14 -15.86
C GLY A 162 18.67 15.26 -14.34
N ASP A 163 18.56 16.47 -13.78
CA ASP A 163 18.68 16.74 -12.33
C ASP A 163 17.41 16.32 -11.54
N GLN A 164 16.62 15.36 -12.02
CA GLN A 164 15.33 14.97 -11.43
C GLN A 164 15.25 13.44 -11.27
N VAL A 165 14.76 12.97 -10.13
CA VAL A 165 14.47 11.54 -9.91
C VAL A 165 13.09 11.22 -10.46
N THR A 166 13.00 10.19 -11.28
CA THR A 166 11.71 9.70 -11.78
C THR A 166 11.46 8.26 -11.38
N LEU A 167 10.20 7.91 -11.19
CA LEU A 167 9.74 6.51 -11.30
C LEU A 167 9.21 6.31 -12.71
N GLY A 168 9.71 5.28 -13.39
CA GLY A 168 9.45 5.03 -14.80
C GLY A 168 10.38 5.81 -15.72
N GLU A 169 10.13 5.68 -17.01
CA GLU A 169 11.04 6.16 -18.04
C GLU A 169 10.69 7.59 -18.49
N ALA A 170 11.57 8.53 -18.16
CA ALA A 170 11.48 9.91 -18.62
C ALA A 170 12.30 10.14 -19.90
N PRO A 171 11.94 11.12 -20.75
CA PRO A 171 12.86 11.67 -21.74
C PRO A 171 14.10 12.29 -21.07
N ALA A 172 15.17 12.54 -21.83
CA ALA A 172 16.43 13.11 -21.32
C ALA A 172 16.29 14.48 -20.61
N THR A 173 15.16 15.16 -20.78
CA THR A 173 14.83 16.41 -20.06
C THR A 173 14.39 16.17 -18.61
N GLY A 174 14.10 14.93 -18.21
CA GLY A 174 13.54 14.57 -16.91
C GLY A 174 12.07 14.94 -16.73
N SER A 175 11.41 15.54 -17.73
CA SER A 175 10.00 15.94 -17.64
C SER A 175 9.06 14.76 -17.85
N CYS A 176 8.03 14.65 -17.02
CA CYS A 176 6.96 13.65 -17.17
C CYS A 176 5.76 14.17 -17.98
N ALA A 177 6.01 15.14 -18.87
CA ALA A 177 5.06 15.53 -19.91
C ALA A 177 4.88 14.40 -20.95
N ALA A 178 3.92 14.59 -21.87
CA ALA A 178 3.71 13.68 -22.98
C ALA A 178 4.98 13.59 -23.86
N ALA A 179 5.51 12.38 -24.00
CA ALA A 179 6.63 12.06 -24.88
C ALA A 179 6.51 10.62 -25.38
N ASP A 180 6.76 10.37 -26.65
CA ASP A 180 6.52 9.06 -27.27
C ASP A 180 7.26 7.93 -26.57
N GLY A 181 6.51 6.95 -26.08
CA GLY A 181 7.05 5.77 -25.42
C GLY A 181 7.62 6.06 -24.03
N LYS A 182 7.31 7.21 -23.43
CA LYS A 182 7.79 7.63 -22.11
C LYS A 182 6.64 7.85 -21.13
N GLY A 183 6.79 7.26 -19.95
CA GLY A 183 5.81 7.32 -18.88
C GLY A 183 6.52 7.31 -17.54
N CYS A 184 6.35 8.39 -16.79
CA CYS A 184 7.03 8.57 -15.52
C CYS A 184 6.19 9.40 -14.54
N ILE A 185 6.59 9.38 -13.27
CA ILE A 185 6.27 10.43 -12.30
C ILE A 185 7.56 11.05 -11.77
N GLN A 186 7.54 12.34 -11.46
CA GLN A 186 8.68 12.98 -10.79
C GLN A 186 8.60 12.77 -9.26
N LEU A 187 9.67 12.20 -8.71
CA LEU A 187 9.90 12.03 -7.27
C LEU A 187 10.79 13.18 -6.81
N ALA A 188 10.31 14.00 -5.87
CA ALA A 188 10.82 15.35 -5.66
C ALA A 188 12.21 15.49 -4.99
N ASP A 189 13.00 14.43 -4.81
CA ASP A 189 14.13 14.45 -3.86
C ASP A 189 15.53 14.16 -4.43
N ALA A 190 15.77 14.37 -5.73
CA ALA A 190 17.13 14.73 -6.16
C ALA A 190 17.11 15.83 -7.20
N GLY A 191 17.72 16.98 -6.88
CA GLY A 191 18.63 17.63 -7.81
C GLY A 191 18.34 19.05 -8.35
N SER A 192 17.15 19.67 -8.23
CA SER A 192 16.99 21.01 -8.85
C SER A 192 17.54 22.14 -7.97
N ALA A 193 18.62 22.79 -8.41
CA ALA A 193 19.14 24.03 -7.83
C ALA A 193 18.31 25.28 -8.17
N THR A 194 17.21 25.17 -8.94
CA THR A 194 16.53 26.35 -9.53
C THR A 194 14.99 26.30 -9.52
N ALA A 195 14.34 25.21 -9.10
CA ALA A 195 12.88 25.15 -9.01
C ALA A 195 12.40 25.33 -7.56
N ALA A 196 11.36 26.15 -7.37
CA ALA A 196 10.60 26.18 -6.12
C ALA A 196 10.23 24.75 -5.72
N THR A 197 10.50 24.38 -4.47
CA THR A 197 10.37 23.03 -3.90
C THR A 197 9.17 22.28 -4.48
N PRO A 198 9.38 21.25 -5.31
CA PRO A 198 8.27 20.45 -5.82
C PRO A 198 7.60 19.75 -4.62
N SER A 199 6.30 19.98 -4.43
CA SER A 199 5.57 19.38 -3.32
C SER A 199 5.30 17.89 -3.57
N GLY A 200 5.63 17.03 -2.59
CA GLY A 200 4.85 15.82 -2.30
C GLY A 200 5.64 14.52 -2.15
N LYS A 201 5.54 13.91 -0.96
CA LYS A 201 5.85 12.50 -0.67
C LYS A 201 4.86 11.58 -1.40
N LEU A 202 5.26 10.33 -1.66
CA LEU A 202 4.35 9.29 -2.16
C LEU A 202 3.34 8.94 -1.07
N THR A 203 2.13 9.51 -1.15
CA THR A 203 1.11 9.33 -0.09
C THR A 203 0.64 7.88 0.00
N TRP A 204 0.64 7.16 -1.13
CA TRP A 204 0.31 5.74 -1.15
C TRP A 204 1.33 4.87 -0.42
N ARG A 205 2.61 5.28 -0.41
CA ARG A 205 3.65 4.57 0.34
C ARG A 205 3.35 4.65 1.83
N ASP A 206 3.13 5.85 2.35
CA ASP A 206 2.81 6.06 3.76
C ASP A 206 1.56 5.27 4.19
N LYS A 207 0.57 5.13 3.29
CA LYS A 207 -0.64 4.32 3.53
C LYS A 207 -0.37 2.82 3.55
N LEU A 208 0.51 2.33 2.67
CA LEU A 208 0.92 0.92 2.67
C LEU A 208 1.78 0.59 3.88
N GLU A 209 2.68 1.48 4.30
CA GLU A 209 3.48 1.32 5.52
C GLU A 209 2.56 1.23 6.74
N LYS A 210 1.57 2.13 6.86
CA LYS A 210 0.53 2.02 7.89
C LYS A 210 -0.25 0.70 7.82
N ALA A 211 -0.60 0.23 6.62
CA ALA A 211 -1.26 -1.06 6.48
C ALA A 211 -0.38 -2.22 6.97
N ALA A 212 0.92 -2.17 6.73
CA ALA A 212 1.87 -3.16 7.23
C ALA A 212 1.97 -3.14 8.77
N ASP A 213 1.94 -1.95 9.38
CA ASP A 213 1.88 -1.79 10.84
C ASP A 213 0.61 -2.44 11.42
N GLU A 214 -0.55 -2.19 10.82
CA GLU A 214 -1.82 -2.81 11.25
C GLU A 214 -1.81 -4.33 11.10
N VAL A 215 -1.29 -4.84 9.98
CA VAL A 215 -1.12 -6.29 9.77
C VAL A 215 -0.27 -6.89 10.89
N THR A 216 0.85 -6.27 11.24
CA THR A 216 1.73 -6.70 12.32
C THR A 216 0.98 -6.78 13.66
N ILE A 217 0.15 -5.78 13.97
CA ILE A 217 -0.65 -5.76 15.20
C ILE A 217 -1.64 -6.93 15.22
N HIS A 218 -2.35 -7.19 14.11
CA HIS A 218 -3.29 -8.31 14.02
C HIS A 218 -2.58 -9.67 14.09
N GLU A 219 -1.44 -9.85 13.43
CA GLU A 219 -0.63 -11.09 13.48
C GLU A 219 -0.15 -11.40 14.90
N ASN A 220 0.34 -10.39 15.61
CA ASN A 220 0.74 -10.52 17.03
C ASN A 220 -0.45 -10.89 17.92
N THR A 221 -1.61 -10.26 17.71
CA THR A 221 -2.83 -10.54 18.45
C THR A 221 -3.32 -11.98 18.21
N ALA A 222 -3.29 -12.45 16.96
CA ALA A 222 -3.66 -13.81 16.59
C ALA A 222 -2.71 -14.85 17.23
N THR A 223 -1.39 -14.58 17.21
CA THR A 223 -0.38 -15.44 17.84
C THR A 223 -0.55 -15.51 19.35
N ALA A 224 -0.79 -14.37 20.01
CA ALA A 224 -1.07 -14.31 21.44
C ALA A 224 -2.33 -15.11 21.80
N ARG A 225 -3.40 -15.01 20.99
CA ARG A 225 -4.63 -15.80 21.15
C ARG A 225 -4.37 -17.30 20.97
N ALA A 226 -3.62 -17.70 19.95
CA ALA A 226 -3.30 -19.12 19.73
C ALA A 226 -2.49 -19.71 20.89
N THR A 227 -1.50 -18.96 21.38
CA THR A 227 -0.71 -19.33 22.56
C THR A 227 -1.59 -19.46 23.81
N ALA A 228 -2.53 -18.53 24.00
CA ALA A 228 -3.50 -18.58 25.09
C ALA A 228 -4.35 -19.86 25.05
N ILE A 229 -4.90 -20.20 23.88
CA ILE A 229 -5.72 -21.40 23.68
C ILE A 229 -4.91 -22.66 23.97
N GLN A 230 -3.69 -22.75 23.42
CA GLN A 230 -2.82 -23.90 23.61
C GLN A 230 -2.48 -24.12 25.09
N ARG A 231 -2.13 -23.05 25.81
CA ARG A 231 -1.83 -23.13 27.24
C ARG A 231 -3.04 -23.54 28.06
N ILE A 232 -4.23 -22.97 27.79
CA ILE A 232 -5.48 -23.39 28.44
C ILE A 232 -5.73 -24.89 28.23
N GLN A 233 -5.57 -25.39 27.00
CA GLN A 233 -5.74 -26.81 26.68
C GLN A 233 -4.77 -27.71 27.45
N GLN A 234 -3.49 -27.33 27.52
CA GLN A 234 -2.47 -28.05 28.29
C GLN A 234 -2.77 -28.07 29.79
N SER A 235 -3.23 -26.95 30.34
CA SER A 235 -3.64 -26.85 31.74
C SER A 235 -4.84 -27.75 32.07
N THR A 236 -5.80 -27.90 31.15
CA THR A 236 -6.96 -28.81 31.34
C THR A 236 -6.64 -30.29 31.18
N GLN A 237 -5.55 -30.65 30.49
CA GLN A 237 -5.11 -32.05 30.36
C GLN A 237 -4.22 -32.53 31.51
N SER A 238 -3.75 -31.61 32.35
CA SER A 238 -2.84 -31.88 33.48
C SER A 238 -3.58 -32.08 34.82
N ILE A 239 -4.92 -32.12 34.77
CA ILE A 239 -5.86 -32.36 35.89
C ILE A 239 -6.49 -33.73 35.68
#